data_AF-A0AAW0BTE3-F1
#
_entry.id   AF-A0AAW0BTE3-F1
#
_cell.length_a   1.000
_cell.length_b   1.000
_cell.length_c   1.000
_cell.angle_alpha   90.00
_cell.angle_beta   90.00
_cell.angle_gamma   90.00
#
_symmetry.space_group_name_H-M   'P 1'
#
loop_
_entity.id
_entity.type
_entity.pdbx_description
1 polymer ?
#
loop_
_entity_poly.entity_id
_entity_poly.type
_entity_poly.pdbx_seq_one_letter_code
_entity_poly.pdbx_strand_id
1 'polypeptide(L)'
;MSSQSSFDASQIKGNLTDAQKRTAAQIFAHFIGTPSTSFGAEIGRNLKIVEINVQVPTSSENELEIGAEGEDGMCWEQVDGTFGTDSRSTERSTSAMKDTIAQTICEIDVTKNMCNVYGTLHGGCAAYMIDPCSVSALVSLGIVAGIDGTGVSQSMSLQWFRPAILGTKLKIISTTVSLDGYIRTARSELRDRINNTLYVSATHSTINKNAGRRQERKSDSKL
;
A
#
# COMPACT_ATOMS: atom_id res chain seq x y z
N MET A 1 -20.30 25.19 -3.76
CA MET A 1 -20.27 23.88 -3.09
C MET A 1 -20.69 22.84 -4.12
N SER A 2 -19.77 22.27 -4.89
CA SER A 2 -20.12 21.19 -5.82
C SER A 2 -20.17 19.88 -5.04
N SER A 3 -21.24 19.12 -5.24
CA SER A 3 -21.48 17.82 -4.64
C SER A 3 -20.32 16.88 -4.98
N GLN A 4 -19.56 16.44 -3.96
CA GLN A 4 -18.75 15.23 -4.07
C GLN A 4 -19.71 14.11 -4.46
N SER A 5 -19.55 13.56 -5.67
CA SER A 5 -20.21 12.33 -6.07
C SER A 5 -19.99 11.31 -4.96
N SER A 6 -21.06 10.79 -4.37
CA SER A 6 -20.98 9.81 -3.29
C SER A 6 -20.23 8.58 -3.80
N PHE A 7 -18.97 8.47 -3.43
CA PHE A 7 -18.14 7.33 -3.79
C PHE A 7 -18.64 6.09 -3.04
N ASP A 8 -19.11 5.08 -3.79
CA ASP A 8 -19.60 3.83 -3.21
C ASP A 8 -18.45 2.86 -2.93
N ALA A 9 -17.99 2.85 -1.68
CA ALA A 9 -16.91 1.98 -1.22
C ALA A 9 -17.24 0.48 -1.29
N SER A 10 -18.52 0.10 -1.38
CA SER A 10 -18.93 -1.32 -1.46
C SER A 10 -18.50 -1.99 -2.77
N GLN A 11 -18.22 -1.18 -3.81
CA GLN A 11 -17.71 -1.66 -5.09
C GLN A 11 -16.21 -2.00 -5.07
N ILE A 12 -15.48 -1.58 -4.03
CA ILE A 12 -14.07 -1.93 -3.85
C ILE A 12 -13.99 -3.35 -3.28
N LYS A 13 -13.40 -4.25 -4.06
CA LYS A 13 -13.14 -5.63 -3.67
C LYS A 13 -12.06 -5.72 -2.59
N GLY A 14 -11.97 -6.90 -1.97
CA GLY A 14 -10.92 -7.26 -1.02
C GLY A 14 -11.38 -7.22 0.44
N ASN A 15 -10.43 -7.49 1.34
CA ASN A 15 -10.71 -7.94 2.70
C ASN A 15 -10.81 -6.84 3.78
N LEU A 16 -10.69 -5.56 3.40
CA LEU A 16 -10.90 -4.43 4.32
C LEU A 16 -12.39 -4.18 4.58
N THR A 17 -12.70 -3.59 5.73
CA THR A 17 -14.06 -3.08 6.01
C THR A 17 -14.42 -1.93 5.07
N ASP A 18 -15.72 -1.73 4.82
CA ASP A 18 -16.19 -0.64 3.95
C ASP A 18 -15.77 0.75 4.46
N ALA A 19 -15.69 0.93 5.78
CA ALA A 19 -15.19 2.16 6.38
C ALA A 19 -13.72 2.40 6.02
N GLN A 20 -12.87 1.37 6.13
CA GLN A 20 -11.45 1.46 5.76
C GLN A 20 -11.27 1.68 4.25
N LYS A 21 -12.03 0.97 3.41
CA LYS A 21 -12.05 1.15 1.95
C LYS A 21 -12.45 2.58 1.57
N ARG A 22 -13.48 3.13 2.22
CA ARG A 22 -13.92 4.52 2.00
C ARG A 22 -12.82 5.52 2.36
N THR A 23 -12.18 5.35 3.52
CA THR A 23 -11.07 6.22 3.94
C THR A 23 -9.91 6.16 2.96
N ALA A 24 -9.48 4.96 2.55
CA ALA A 24 -8.41 4.78 1.58
C ALA A 24 -8.74 5.45 0.23
N ALA A 25 -9.96 5.25 -0.26
CA ALA A 25 -10.42 5.84 -1.51
C ALA A 25 -10.53 7.37 -1.45
N GLN A 26 -10.95 7.95 -0.32
CA GLN A 26 -11.00 9.40 -0.14
C GLN A 26 -9.60 10.02 -0.14
N ILE A 27 -8.64 9.39 0.55
CA ILE A 27 -7.24 9.83 0.55
C ILE A 27 -6.65 9.72 -0.86
N PHE A 28 -6.91 8.61 -1.55
CA PHE A 28 -6.48 8.42 -2.94
C PHE A 28 -7.06 9.49 -3.89
N ALA A 29 -8.36 9.76 -3.78
CA ALA A 29 -9.04 10.80 -4.55
C ALA A 29 -8.48 12.20 -4.27
N HIS A 30 -8.04 12.47 -3.04
CA HIS A 30 -7.39 13.72 -2.69
C HIS A 30 -6.02 13.88 -3.38
N PHE A 31 -5.24 12.81 -3.51
CA PHE A 31 -3.93 12.87 -4.18
C PHE A 31 -4.01 13.07 -5.69
N ILE A 32 -5.03 12.49 -6.33
CA ILE A 32 -5.18 12.53 -7.79
C ILE A 32 -6.16 13.62 -8.26
N GLY A 33 -6.88 14.24 -7.33
CA GLY A 33 -7.89 15.26 -7.59
C GLY A 33 -7.38 16.66 -7.27
N THR A 34 -7.67 17.61 -8.16
CA THR A 34 -7.55 19.04 -7.89
C THR A 34 -8.76 19.78 -8.50
N PRO A 35 -9.22 20.89 -7.89
CA PRO A 35 -10.25 21.74 -8.50
C PRO A 35 -9.82 22.37 -9.83
N SER A 36 -8.50 22.44 -10.09
CA SER A 36 -7.94 23.00 -11.31
C SER A 36 -7.87 22.00 -12.46
N THR A 37 -7.90 22.50 -13.70
CA THR A 37 -7.69 21.68 -14.90
C THR A 37 -6.19 21.53 -15.15
N SER A 38 -5.62 20.40 -14.76
CA SER A 38 -4.26 19.99 -15.13
C SER A 38 -4.29 18.61 -15.79
N PHE A 39 -3.21 18.26 -16.50
CA PHE A 39 -3.05 16.91 -17.05
C PHE A 39 -3.23 15.83 -15.98
N GLY A 40 -2.59 16.01 -14.81
CA GLY A 40 -2.74 15.10 -13.69
C GLY A 40 -4.20 14.99 -13.23
N ALA A 41 -4.92 16.11 -13.09
CA ALA A 41 -6.32 16.10 -12.69
C ALA A 41 -7.24 15.35 -13.68
N GLU A 42 -6.91 15.40 -14.97
CA GLU A 42 -7.65 14.69 -16.01
C GLU A 42 -7.41 13.19 -15.97
N ILE A 43 -6.15 12.76 -15.86
CA ILE A 43 -5.81 11.34 -15.77
C ILE A 43 -6.27 10.75 -14.43
N GLY A 44 -6.07 11.49 -13.32
CA GLY A 44 -6.47 11.08 -11.98
C GLY A 44 -7.95 10.80 -11.84
N ARG A 45 -8.83 11.58 -12.50
CA ARG A 45 -10.29 11.34 -12.50
C ARG A 45 -10.68 9.99 -13.13
N ASN A 46 -9.85 9.46 -14.03
CA ASN A 46 -10.11 8.19 -14.71
C ASN A 46 -9.44 6.99 -13.99
N LEU A 47 -8.56 7.25 -13.02
CA LEU A 47 -7.86 6.24 -12.27
C LEU A 47 -8.70 5.77 -11.08
N LYS A 48 -9.06 4.49 -11.05
CA LYS A 48 -10.01 3.95 -10.08
C LYS A 48 -9.39 2.86 -9.24
N ILE A 49 -9.41 3.01 -7.91
CA ILE A 49 -9.09 1.90 -7.01
C ILE A 49 -10.26 0.90 -7.01
N VAL A 50 -9.98 -0.37 -7.33
CA VAL A 50 -11.01 -1.41 -7.49
C VAL A 50 -10.86 -2.55 -6.49
N GLU A 51 -9.68 -2.70 -5.88
CA GLU A 51 -9.40 -3.77 -4.94
C GLU A 51 -8.37 -3.33 -3.90
N ILE A 52 -8.61 -3.69 -2.63
CA ILE A 52 -7.69 -3.45 -1.52
C ILE A 52 -7.63 -4.69 -0.62
N ASN A 53 -6.45 -5.30 -0.52
CA ASN A 53 -6.19 -6.45 0.33
C ASN A 53 -5.05 -6.16 1.30
N VAL A 54 -5.17 -6.64 2.53
CA VAL A 54 -4.09 -6.66 3.52
C VAL A 54 -3.88 -8.09 3.98
N GLN A 55 -2.66 -8.60 3.78
CA GLN A 55 -2.25 -9.94 4.19
C GLN A 55 -1.43 -9.83 5.46
N VAL A 56 -1.96 -10.35 6.55
CA VAL A 56 -1.23 -10.53 7.81
C VAL A 56 -0.62 -11.93 7.76
N PRO A 57 0.70 -12.08 7.90
CA PRO A 57 1.32 -13.40 7.91
C PRO A 57 0.80 -14.20 9.10
N THR A 58 0.24 -15.37 8.80
CA THR A 58 -0.09 -16.38 9.81
C THR A 58 1.20 -17.03 10.26
N SER A 59 1.45 -17.04 11.57
CA SER A 59 2.69 -17.55 12.18
C SER A 59 2.83 -19.09 12.12
N SER A 60 2.51 -19.75 11.00
CA SER A 60 2.37 -21.21 10.93
C SER A 60 3.03 -21.88 9.71
N GLU A 61 3.94 -21.22 8.98
CA GLU A 61 4.64 -21.85 7.83
C GLU A 61 6.16 -21.88 7.97
N ASN A 62 6.70 -21.86 9.19
CA ASN A 62 8.15 -22.00 9.42
C ASN A 62 8.56 -23.21 10.30
N GLU A 63 7.64 -24.12 10.59
CA GLU A 63 8.00 -25.47 11.07
C GLU A 63 8.22 -26.38 9.85
N LEU A 64 9.23 -26.08 9.05
CA LEU A 64 9.85 -27.09 8.21
C LEU A 64 10.66 -27.99 9.15
N GLU A 65 10.18 -29.23 9.27
CA GLU A 65 10.78 -30.34 10.00
C GLU A 65 12.31 -30.39 9.84
N ILE A 66 13.04 -29.97 10.89
CA ILE A 66 14.38 -30.51 11.14
C ILE A 66 14.18 -31.70 12.07
N GLY A 67 13.72 -32.80 11.48
CA GLY A 67 13.83 -34.13 12.08
C GLY A 67 15.24 -34.66 11.84
N ALA A 68 16.11 -34.52 12.83
CA ALA A 68 17.29 -35.37 12.97
C ALA A 68 17.72 -35.39 14.45
N GLU A 69 17.84 -36.62 14.94
CA GLU A 69 17.93 -37.06 16.32
C GLU A 69 19.22 -36.64 17.04
N GLY A 70 19.17 -36.63 18.38
CA GLY A 70 20.34 -36.50 19.24
C GLY A 70 19.96 -36.22 20.70
N GLU A 71 19.83 -37.30 21.47
CA GLU A 71 19.60 -37.33 22.92
C GLU A 71 20.70 -36.57 23.69
N ASP A 72 20.31 -35.83 24.74
CA ASP A 72 20.82 -36.01 26.11
C ASP A 72 20.40 -34.86 27.05
N GLY A 73 19.68 -35.24 28.11
CA GLY A 73 19.76 -34.70 29.47
C GLY A 73 19.65 -33.18 29.71
N MET A 74 18.53 -32.76 30.32
CA MET A 74 18.49 -32.40 31.74
C MET A 74 17.16 -31.74 32.14
N CYS A 75 16.59 -32.26 33.22
CA CYS A 75 15.41 -31.78 33.92
C CYS A 75 15.80 -30.70 34.92
N TRP A 76 15.10 -29.55 34.91
CA TRP A 76 14.97 -28.69 36.08
C TRP A 76 13.56 -28.10 36.13
N GLU A 77 12.74 -28.64 37.02
CA GLU A 77 11.65 -27.87 37.63
C GLU A 77 12.19 -27.15 38.86
N GLN A 78 12.04 -25.83 38.91
CA GLN A 78 11.48 -25.17 40.09
C GLN A 78 10.94 -23.79 39.69
N VAL A 79 9.64 -23.65 39.94
CA VAL A 79 8.80 -22.49 39.65
C VAL A 79 8.77 -21.64 40.91
N ASP A 80 9.40 -20.47 40.89
CA ASP A 80 9.17 -19.42 41.88
C ASP A 80 8.47 -18.24 41.22
N GLY A 81 7.25 -17.99 41.69
CA GLY A 81 6.31 -17.04 41.15
C GLY A 81 6.73 -15.59 41.37
N THR A 82 6.80 -14.85 40.27
CA THR A 82 6.47 -13.43 40.25
C THR A 82 5.56 -13.19 39.04
N PHE A 83 4.41 -12.57 39.28
CA PHE A 83 3.42 -12.19 38.27
C PHE A 83 4.06 -11.21 37.27
N GLY A 84 4.66 -11.75 36.21
CA GLY A 84 5.13 -11.00 35.05
C GLY A 84 3.95 -10.69 34.15
N THR A 85 3.71 -9.41 33.89
CA THR A 85 2.81 -8.95 32.84
C THR A 85 3.26 -9.54 31.50
N ASP A 86 2.33 -10.18 30.80
CA ASP A 86 2.49 -10.91 29.54
C ASP A 86 3.18 -10.09 28.43
N SER A 87 4.51 -10.15 28.37
CA SER A 87 5.34 -9.54 27.33
C SER A 87 5.26 -10.28 25.99
N ARG A 88 4.89 -11.59 26.00
CA ARG A 88 4.85 -12.44 24.80
C ARG A 88 3.69 -12.09 23.86
N SER A 89 2.51 -11.75 24.38
CA SER A 89 1.37 -11.37 23.52
C SER A 89 1.58 -10.01 22.83
N THR A 90 2.27 -9.09 23.50
CA THR A 90 2.61 -7.77 22.96
C THR A 90 3.69 -7.88 21.88
N GLU A 91 4.76 -8.65 22.12
CA GLU A 91 5.84 -8.89 21.14
C GLU A 91 5.32 -9.61 19.87
N ARG A 92 4.41 -10.57 20.02
CA ARG A 92 3.82 -11.32 18.90
C ARG A 92 2.86 -10.48 18.05
N SER A 93 2.11 -9.56 18.65
CA SER A 93 1.30 -8.58 17.89
C SER A 93 2.17 -7.59 17.11
N THR A 94 3.32 -7.19 17.69
CA THR A 94 4.25 -6.27 17.00
C THR A 94 5.01 -6.93 15.85
N SER A 95 5.35 -8.22 15.95
CA SER A 95 6.05 -8.94 14.87
C SER A 95 5.14 -9.26 13.69
N ALA A 96 3.89 -9.68 13.93
CA ALA A 96 2.94 -9.98 12.86
C ALA A 96 2.62 -8.75 11.99
N MET A 97 2.56 -7.57 12.60
CA MET A 97 2.35 -6.31 11.88
C MET A 97 3.55 -5.90 11.01
N LYS A 98 4.77 -6.29 11.38
CA LYS A 98 5.99 -5.97 10.63
C LYS A 98 6.03 -6.65 9.26
N ASP A 99 5.53 -7.87 9.21
CA ASP A 99 5.51 -8.69 7.99
C ASP A 99 4.18 -8.57 7.23
N THR A 100 3.26 -7.72 7.71
CA THR A 100 1.98 -7.47 7.03
C THR A 100 2.20 -6.67 5.75
N ILE A 101 1.60 -7.13 4.65
CA ILE A 101 1.66 -6.43 3.37
C ILE A 101 0.27 -6.01 2.92
N ALA A 102 0.16 -4.83 2.29
CA ALA A 102 -1.03 -4.43 1.56
C ALA A 102 -0.81 -4.51 0.07
N GLN A 103 -1.86 -4.87 -0.64
CA GLN A 103 -1.95 -4.81 -2.08
C GLN A 103 -3.18 -4.01 -2.51
N THR A 104 -3.00 -3.10 -3.45
CA THR A 104 -4.09 -2.38 -4.10
C THR A 104 -4.06 -2.60 -5.60
N ILE A 105 -5.23 -2.60 -6.22
CA ILE A 105 -5.37 -2.62 -7.67
C ILE A 105 -6.11 -1.37 -8.12
N CYS A 106 -5.50 -0.63 -9.04
CA CYS A 106 -6.14 0.50 -9.72
C CYS A 106 -6.33 0.18 -11.21
N GLU A 107 -7.43 0.64 -11.80
CA GLU A 107 -7.74 0.45 -13.22
C GLU A 107 -7.82 1.77 -13.97
N ILE A 108 -7.39 1.75 -15.23
CA ILE A 108 -7.49 2.87 -16.17
C ILE A 108 -7.38 2.37 -17.62
N ASP A 109 -8.08 3.04 -18.53
CA ASP A 109 -7.99 2.78 -19.96
C ASP A 109 -7.05 3.82 -20.62
N VAL A 110 -6.15 3.37 -21.50
CA VAL A 110 -5.24 4.28 -22.23
C VAL A 110 -6.05 5.12 -23.20
N THR A 111 -5.99 6.44 -23.04
CA THR A 111 -6.66 7.42 -23.89
C THR A 111 -5.66 8.27 -24.68
N LYS A 112 -6.13 8.99 -25.70
CA LYS A 112 -5.27 9.66 -26.68
C LYS A 112 -4.34 10.72 -26.07
N ASN A 113 -4.82 11.44 -25.05
CA ASN A 113 -4.04 12.44 -24.31
C ASN A 113 -2.91 11.84 -23.47
N MET A 114 -2.95 10.53 -23.17
CA MET A 114 -1.90 9.80 -22.45
C MET A 114 -0.76 9.34 -23.36
N CYS A 115 -0.97 9.38 -24.68
CA CYS A 115 -0.01 8.85 -25.65
C CYS A 115 1.08 9.85 -26.04
N ASN A 116 2.26 9.33 -26.34
CA ASN A 116 3.33 10.05 -27.00
C ASN A 116 3.09 10.15 -28.52
N VAL A 117 4.05 10.75 -29.24
CA VAL A 117 4.00 10.91 -30.71
C VAL A 117 3.93 9.59 -31.48
N TYR A 118 4.30 8.47 -30.86
CA TYR A 118 4.23 7.13 -31.44
C TYR A 118 2.88 6.43 -31.18
N GLY A 119 1.90 7.12 -30.58
CA GLY A 119 0.58 6.56 -30.27
C GLY A 119 0.59 5.54 -29.11
N THR A 120 1.66 5.51 -28.33
CA THR A 120 1.83 4.60 -27.17
C THR A 120 1.84 5.39 -25.86
N LEU A 121 1.47 4.76 -24.76
CA LEU A 121 1.44 5.39 -23.44
C LEU A 121 2.77 6.08 -23.13
N HIS A 122 2.70 7.39 -22.86
CA HIS A 122 3.88 8.19 -22.56
C HIS A 122 4.52 7.70 -21.24
N GLY A 123 5.85 7.52 -21.21
CA GLY A 123 6.56 7.02 -20.03
C GLY A 123 6.34 7.89 -18.78
N GLY A 124 6.28 9.21 -18.95
CA GLY A 124 5.92 10.14 -17.87
C GLY A 124 4.47 10.02 -17.40
N CYS A 125 3.53 9.63 -18.27
CA CYS A 125 2.15 9.36 -17.86
C CYS A 125 2.09 8.05 -17.05
N ALA A 126 2.82 7.01 -17.47
CA ALA A 126 2.97 5.78 -16.70
C ALA A 126 3.57 6.05 -15.30
N ALA A 127 4.63 6.85 -15.21
CA ALA A 127 5.23 7.26 -13.95
C ALA A 127 4.24 8.04 -13.07
N TYR A 128 3.51 9.00 -13.65
CA TYR A 128 2.47 9.74 -12.95
C TYR A 128 1.39 8.82 -12.36
N MET A 129 0.92 7.79 -13.08
CA MET A 129 -0.10 6.89 -12.55
C MET A 129 0.43 5.97 -11.44
N ILE A 130 1.67 5.50 -11.57
CA ILE A 130 2.31 4.62 -10.58
C ILE A 130 2.51 5.33 -9.24
N ASP A 131 2.82 6.62 -9.25
CA ASP A 131 3.06 7.43 -8.03
C ASP A 131 1.88 7.34 -7.02
N PRO A 132 0.66 7.79 -7.32
CA PRO A 132 -0.47 7.69 -6.38
C PRO A 132 -0.93 6.23 -6.18
N CYS A 133 -0.81 5.34 -7.18
CA CYS A 133 -1.20 3.93 -7.02
C CYS A 133 -0.34 3.23 -5.96
N SER A 134 0.97 3.42 -6.02
CA SER A 134 1.90 2.83 -5.05
C SER A 134 1.67 3.35 -3.63
N VAL A 135 1.35 4.65 -3.49
CA VAL A 135 0.98 5.25 -2.19
C VAL A 135 -0.34 4.70 -1.67
N SER A 136 -1.29 4.34 -2.54
CA SER A 136 -2.57 3.76 -2.10
C SER A 136 -2.38 2.45 -1.31
N ALA A 137 -1.37 1.64 -1.65
CA ALA A 137 -1.00 0.45 -0.88
C ALA A 137 -0.42 0.81 0.50
N LEU A 138 0.49 1.80 0.56
CA LEU A 138 1.07 2.28 1.82
C LEU A 138 0.00 2.86 2.76
N VAL A 139 -0.94 3.65 2.22
CA VAL A 139 -2.07 4.21 2.96
C VAL A 139 -2.99 3.10 3.47
N SER A 140 -3.29 2.10 2.64
CA SER A 140 -4.15 0.98 3.04
C SER A 140 -3.55 0.19 4.20
N LEU A 141 -2.24 -0.08 4.16
CA LEU A 141 -1.55 -0.72 5.28
C LEU A 141 -1.51 0.19 6.51
N GLY A 142 -1.27 1.50 6.33
CA GLY A 142 -1.27 2.48 7.41
C GLY A 142 -2.61 2.56 8.15
N ILE A 143 -3.73 2.52 7.42
CA ILE A 143 -5.08 2.50 7.99
C ILE A 143 -5.28 1.27 8.90
N VAL A 144 -4.82 0.08 8.48
CA VAL A 144 -4.92 -1.14 9.28
C VAL A 144 -3.98 -1.09 10.49
N ALA A 145 -2.76 -0.56 10.30
CA ALA A 145 -1.76 -0.42 11.36
C ALA A 145 -2.02 0.75 12.33
N GLY A 146 -3.03 1.59 12.07
CA GLY A 146 -3.30 2.79 12.86
C GLY A 146 -2.21 3.87 12.77
N ILE A 147 -1.41 3.86 11.69
CA ILE A 147 -0.37 4.85 11.43
C ILE A 147 -0.67 5.64 10.15
N ASP A 148 -0.20 6.88 10.10
CA ASP A 148 -0.28 7.68 8.87
C ASP A 148 0.58 7.02 7.79
N GLY A 149 -0.03 6.46 6.74
CA GLY A 149 0.65 5.84 5.60
C GLY A 149 1.03 6.82 4.47
N THR A 150 0.72 8.10 4.62
CA THR A 150 1.04 9.13 3.61
C THR A 150 2.51 9.52 3.63
N GLY A 151 2.97 10.19 2.58
CA GLY A 151 4.35 10.62 2.45
C GLY A 151 4.57 11.48 1.22
N VAL A 152 5.81 11.95 1.05
CA VAL A 152 6.25 12.60 -0.18
C VAL A 152 7.22 11.71 -0.94
N SER A 153 7.08 11.65 -2.25
CA SER A 153 7.92 10.86 -3.15
C SER A 153 9.39 11.27 -3.01
N GLN A 154 10.25 10.31 -2.72
CA GLN A 154 11.69 10.50 -2.56
C GLN A 154 12.45 9.97 -3.78
N SER A 155 12.12 8.75 -4.20
CA SER A 155 12.76 8.10 -5.35
C SER A 155 11.81 7.10 -6.01
N MET A 156 11.80 7.06 -7.34
CA MET A 156 11.04 6.08 -8.11
C MET A 156 11.93 5.49 -9.20
N SER A 157 12.06 4.17 -9.23
CA SER A 157 12.78 3.43 -10.26
C SER A 157 11.78 2.65 -11.08
N LEU A 158 11.77 2.85 -12.41
CA LEU A 158 10.84 2.21 -13.34
C LEU A 158 11.60 1.48 -14.45
N GLN A 159 11.06 0.32 -14.85
CA GLN A 159 11.51 -0.48 -15.97
C GLN A 159 10.35 -0.67 -16.94
N TRP A 160 10.55 -0.28 -18.20
CA TRP A 160 9.56 -0.44 -19.28
C TRP A 160 9.91 -1.67 -20.11
N PHE A 161 9.00 -2.62 -20.20
CA PHE A 161 9.22 -3.88 -20.92
C PHE A 161 8.65 -3.86 -22.34
N ARG A 162 7.57 -3.12 -22.56
CA ARG A 162 6.82 -3.08 -23.82
C ARG A 162 5.89 -1.87 -23.88
N PRO A 163 5.56 -1.37 -25.08
CA PRO A 163 4.63 -0.25 -25.23
C PRO A 163 3.18 -0.67 -24.99
N ALA A 164 2.42 0.13 -24.22
CA ALA A 164 0.96 0.04 -24.17
C ALA A 164 0.37 0.96 -25.25
N ILE A 165 -0.53 0.45 -26.09
CA ILE A 165 -1.12 1.21 -27.19
C ILE A 165 -2.42 1.90 -26.75
N LEU A 166 -2.89 2.85 -27.55
CA LEU A 166 -4.20 3.48 -27.35
C LEU A 166 -5.31 2.41 -27.19
N GLY A 167 -6.17 2.58 -26.19
CA GLY A 167 -7.28 1.67 -25.91
C GLY A 167 -6.91 0.43 -25.09
N THR A 168 -5.62 0.20 -24.80
CA THR A 168 -5.23 -0.86 -23.86
C THR A 168 -5.88 -0.62 -22.49
N LYS A 169 -6.44 -1.68 -21.91
CA LYS A 169 -7.09 -1.65 -20.60
C LYS A 169 -6.06 -2.07 -19.56
N LEU A 170 -5.71 -1.16 -18.67
CA LEU A 170 -4.60 -1.35 -17.73
C LEU A 170 -5.10 -1.57 -16.31
N LYS A 171 -4.36 -2.39 -15.57
CA LYS A 171 -4.43 -2.50 -14.12
C LYS A 171 -3.04 -2.22 -13.53
N ILE A 172 -3.00 -1.46 -12.44
CA ILE A 172 -1.80 -1.18 -11.66
C ILE A 172 -1.93 -1.94 -10.36
N ILE A 173 -1.05 -2.92 -10.16
CA ILE A 173 -0.98 -3.71 -8.94
C ILE A 173 0.12 -3.13 -8.08
N SER A 174 -0.22 -2.60 -6.92
CA SER A 174 0.73 -1.97 -6.00
C SER A 174 0.81 -2.77 -4.72
N THR A 175 2.01 -3.15 -4.30
CA THR A 175 2.24 -3.96 -3.09
C THR A 175 3.26 -3.27 -2.19
N THR A 176 2.96 -3.16 -0.90
CA THR A 176 3.89 -2.60 0.09
C THR A 176 5.13 -3.48 0.25
N VAL A 177 6.28 -2.85 0.43
CA VAL A 177 7.55 -3.53 0.76
C VAL A 177 7.99 -3.20 2.19
N SER A 178 7.92 -1.92 2.56
CA SER A 178 8.22 -1.47 3.91
C SER A 178 7.37 -0.25 4.24
N LEU A 179 6.72 -0.25 5.41
CA LEU A 179 5.95 0.89 5.91
C LEU A 179 6.56 1.52 7.18
N ASP A 180 7.50 0.82 7.81
CA ASP A 180 8.09 1.25 9.08
C ASP A 180 9.16 2.34 8.88
N GLY A 181 9.29 3.20 9.88
CA GLY A 181 10.31 4.24 9.93
C GLY A 181 10.07 5.44 9.01
N TYR A 182 11.18 6.10 8.63
CA TYR A 182 11.18 7.37 7.89
C TYR A 182 10.95 7.19 6.38
N ILE A 183 11.48 6.10 5.81
CA ILE A 183 11.38 5.77 4.38
C ILE A 183 10.44 4.59 4.22
N ARG A 184 9.51 4.71 3.29
CA ARG A 184 8.49 3.71 2.98
C ARG A 184 8.55 3.36 1.53
N THR A 185 8.39 2.09 1.21
CA THR A 185 8.58 1.60 -0.14
C THR A 185 7.41 0.72 -0.56
N ALA A 186 6.96 0.90 -1.80
CA ALA A 186 6.03 0.02 -2.47
C ALA A 186 6.57 -0.37 -3.85
N ARG A 187 6.25 -1.59 -4.27
CA ARG A 187 6.44 -2.05 -5.66
C ARG A 187 5.14 -1.87 -6.42
N SER A 188 5.23 -1.65 -7.72
CA SER A 188 4.06 -1.53 -8.57
C SER A 188 4.30 -2.12 -9.94
N GLU A 189 3.27 -2.76 -10.48
CA GLU A 189 3.28 -3.37 -11.80
C GLU A 189 2.11 -2.86 -12.61
N LEU A 190 2.39 -2.26 -13.77
CA LEU A 190 1.38 -1.89 -14.76
C LEU A 190 1.19 -3.06 -15.71
N ARG A 191 0.00 -3.65 -15.74
CA ARG A 191 -0.32 -4.83 -16.53
C ARG A 191 -1.58 -4.63 -17.38
N ASP A 192 -1.71 -5.41 -18.44
CA ASP A 192 -2.97 -5.57 -19.16
C ASP A 192 -4.04 -6.22 -18.27
N ARG A 193 -5.27 -5.72 -18.32
CA ARG A 193 -6.36 -6.25 -17.50
C ARG A 193 -6.86 -7.63 -17.96
N ILE A 194 -6.78 -7.92 -19.26
CA ILE A 194 -7.31 -9.12 -19.89
C ILE A 194 -6.28 -10.25 -19.86
N ASN A 195 -5.08 -10.01 -20.41
CA ASN A 195 -4.08 -11.06 -20.61
C ASN A 195 -2.91 -10.99 -19.60
N ASN A 196 -2.95 -10.07 -18.64
CA ASN A 196 -1.96 -9.91 -17.57
C ASN A 196 -0.52 -9.58 -18.02
N THR A 197 -0.36 -9.13 -19.27
CA THR A 197 0.90 -8.70 -19.88
C THR A 197 1.52 -7.53 -19.11
N LEU A 198 2.75 -7.68 -18.61
CA LEU A 198 3.50 -6.63 -17.91
C LEU A 198 4.01 -5.52 -18.84
N TYR A 199 3.65 -4.27 -18.61
CA TYR A 199 4.17 -3.11 -19.34
C TYR A 199 5.30 -2.40 -18.60
N VAL A 200 5.10 -2.16 -17.30
CA VAL A 200 6.02 -1.41 -16.44
C VAL A 200 6.11 -2.10 -15.09
N SER A 201 7.33 -2.22 -14.57
CA SER A 201 7.57 -2.55 -13.15
C SER A 201 8.26 -1.37 -12.49
N ALA A 202 7.89 -1.08 -11.25
CA ALA A 202 8.42 0.06 -10.52
C ALA A 202 8.61 -0.23 -9.04
N THR A 203 9.60 0.44 -8.46
CA THR A 203 9.77 0.58 -7.00
C THR A 203 9.71 2.06 -6.66
N HIS A 204 8.79 2.44 -5.78
CA HIS A 204 8.58 3.81 -5.35
C HIS A 204 8.83 3.92 -3.84
N SER A 205 9.75 4.80 -3.46
CA SER A 205 10.06 5.14 -2.08
C SER A 205 9.58 6.54 -1.75
N THR A 206 8.90 6.66 -0.62
CA THR A 206 8.37 7.90 -0.06
C THR A 206 8.99 8.15 1.30
N ILE A 207 9.02 9.40 1.73
CA ILE A 207 9.40 9.77 3.10
C ILE A 207 8.19 10.30 3.86
N ASN A 208 8.06 9.89 5.11
CA ASN A 208 7.08 10.47 6.02
C ASN A 208 7.74 11.62 6.81
N LYS A 209 7.34 12.85 6.53
CA LYS A 209 7.86 14.05 7.22
C LYS A 209 7.58 14.06 8.73
N ASN A 210 6.58 13.30 9.17
CA ASN A 210 6.16 13.21 10.57
C ASN A 210 6.82 12.05 11.32
N ALA A 211 7.48 11.11 10.61
CA ALA A 211 8.19 10.00 11.23
C ALA A 211 9.44 10.52 11.94
N GLY A 212 9.31 10.80 13.24
CA GLY A 212 10.37 11.35 14.09
C GLY A 212 9.93 12.49 15.00
N ARG A 213 8.77 13.12 14.73
CA ARG A 213 8.14 13.99 15.72
C ARG A 213 7.39 13.11 16.71
N ARG A 214 8.00 12.85 17.87
CA ARG A 214 7.27 12.35 19.04
C ARG A 214 6.09 13.29 19.23
N GLN A 215 4.86 12.82 19.02
CA GLN A 215 3.68 13.62 19.36
C GLN A 215 3.80 13.89 20.86
N GLU A 216 4.10 15.13 21.24
CA GLU A 216 3.83 15.58 22.60
C GLU A 216 2.35 15.31 22.82
N ARG A 217 2.05 14.34 23.69
CA ARG A 217 0.71 14.23 24.25
C ARG A 217 0.43 15.61 24.83
N LYS A 218 -0.46 16.38 24.21
CA LYS A 218 -1.05 17.54 24.87
C LYS A 218 -1.68 16.97 26.13
N SER A 219 -1.02 17.20 27.26
CA SER A 219 -1.63 17.03 28.56
C SER A 219 -2.89 17.89 28.54
N ASP A 220 -4.03 17.25 28.76
CA ASP A 220 -5.27 17.95 29.00
C ASP A 220 -5.06 18.86 30.20
N SER A 221 -4.78 20.13 29.93
CA SER A 221 -4.99 21.20 30.87
C SER A 221 -6.47 21.58 30.78
N LYS A 222 -7.27 20.93 31.62
CA LYS A 222 -8.54 21.48 32.05
C LYS A 222 -8.54 21.49 33.58
N LEU A 223 -8.42 22.73 34.06
CA LEU A 223 -8.99 23.33 35.27
C LEU A 223 -9.90 22.41 36.10
#